data_AF-A0A3A9J8U1-F1
#
_entry.id   AF-A0A3A9J8U1-F1
#
_cell.length_a   1.000
_cell.length_b   1.000
_cell.length_c   1.000
_cell.angle_alpha   90.00
_cell.angle_beta   90.00
_cell.angle_gamma   90.00
#
_symmetry.space_group_name_H-M   'P 1'
#
loop_
_entity.id
_entity.type
_entity.pdbx_description
1 polymer ?
#
loop_
_entity_poly.entity_id
_entity_poly.type
_entity_poly.pdbx_seq_one_letter_code
_entity_poly.pdbx_strand_id
1 'polypeptide(L)'
;MPHSSGHGPAPVAAGPARHPPLGEARRHLEPGAGTAAPHGTDKKPLALSSTARTLIFSDSYTWNGGSHQPSLVTYSFANAATGPNGTTAPSTPWAPFNDAQQAAARQAVETWGSVSGIQFVEVPDTVQGAGIDLRFQMTRLEPGYAGMTYYPQLGDVSLNIDLYSNDALARGSYGYLVLLHEIGHGLGLKHPFDNSPTLPDAQDNFDTTVMSYPKQGFGTPDSLRAADVEAIQYLYGTQQDGDNFSIHWSWDAALGGIRHQGNDSAQTIEGTALRDVIFGLGGDDTLLGHGGNDVLYGGAGTNRVNGGSGIDTMGTDLFRQQVTLTYGSWSYQSDLDHKSISAILAGGNERTTGNDIEVMAFFDGRLVFDGNDPAAQVMRLYQAALGRLPDPVGRDSWTDSLAQGAALTSLAQGFLDSQEFQSRYGALDNAGFVARTYQLALGRDPDAQGMSSWLARLDGGMSRAELLQGFSESVENRGRTDGVLSQGLWDADRQVADIARLYQAALGRAPDADGLRFWDGKADAGESLAQIADQITQSNEFSLRFPNVSDADFVRLVYQNTLGRPADAMGEAFWLDHMAHDMTRSQVVTNFASSTEFLQVSHSLTENGITFA
;
A
#
# COMPACT_ATOMS: atom_id res chain seq x y z
N MET A 1 22.91 -39.52 18.44
CA MET A 1 22.50 -38.85 17.19
C MET A 1 20.99 -38.65 17.25
N PRO A 2 20.49 -37.45 17.55
CA PRO A 2 19.09 -37.13 17.43
C PRO A 2 18.79 -36.32 16.16
N HIS A 3 17.57 -36.49 15.67
CA HIS A 3 17.03 -36.02 14.41
C HIS A 3 16.85 -34.50 14.35
N SER A 4 17.24 -33.90 13.22
CA SER A 4 16.93 -32.51 12.87
C SER A 4 15.51 -32.42 12.30
N SER A 5 14.60 -31.80 13.03
CA SER A 5 13.32 -31.31 12.51
C SER A 5 13.58 -30.04 11.68
N GLY A 6 13.54 -30.17 10.36
CA GLY A 6 13.56 -29.03 9.44
C GLY A 6 12.23 -28.28 9.53
N HIS A 7 12.20 -27.17 10.26
CA HIS A 7 11.23 -26.12 10.03
C HIS A 7 11.73 -25.33 8.82
N GLY A 8 11.03 -25.48 7.70
CA GLY A 8 11.23 -24.60 6.54
C GLY A 8 10.92 -23.15 6.95
N PRO A 9 11.60 -22.16 6.34
CA PRO A 9 11.34 -20.76 6.65
C PRO A 9 9.88 -20.44 6.34
N ALA A 10 9.22 -19.77 7.30
CA ALA A 10 7.91 -19.16 7.09
C ALA A 10 7.99 -18.21 5.87
N PRO A 11 6.94 -18.13 5.03
CA PRO A 11 6.90 -17.17 3.95
C PRO A 11 6.97 -15.75 4.53
N VAL A 12 7.82 -14.94 3.91
CA VAL A 12 8.05 -13.54 4.22
C VAL A 12 6.72 -12.81 4.06
N ALA A 13 6.18 -12.25 5.15
CA ALA A 13 5.12 -11.26 5.07
C ALA A 13 5.63 -10.12 4.18
N ALA A 14 4.85 -9.71 3.18
CA ALA A 14 5.15 -8.49 2.43
C ALA A 14 5.41 -7.38 3.46
N GLY A 15 6.65 -6.86 3.50
CA GLY A 15 6.98 -5.72 4.34
C GLY A 15 6.05 -4.56 4.00
N PRO A 16 5.92 -3.54 4.86
CA PRO A 16 5.14 -2.36 4.55
C PRO A 16 5.64 -1.85 3.20
N ALA A 17 4.82 -2.05 2.16
CA ALA A 17 5.23 -1.70 0.82
C ALA A 17 5.60 -0.22 0.89
N ARG A 18 6.73 0.14 0.27
CA ARG A 18 7.08 1.51 -0.04
C ARG A 18 5.77 2.25 -0.35
N HIS A 19 5.64 3.47 0.18
CA HIS A 19 4.66 4.38 -0.38
C HIS A 19 4.70 4.20 -1.90
N PRO A 20 3.54 4.05 -2.56
CA PRO A 20 3.50 4.09 -4.00
C PRO A 20 4.47 5.18 -4.44
N PRO A 21 5.47 4.92 -5.30
CA PRO A 21 6.06 6.05 -6.00
C PRO A 21 4.86 6.79 -6.54
N LEU A 22 4.66 8.02 -6.08
CA LEU A 22 3.45 8.78 -6.35
C LEU A 22 3.20 8.76 -7.88
N GLY A 23 4.26 8.63 -8.69
CA GLY A 23 4.32 8.17 -10.09
C GLY A 23 3.32 7.12 -10.56
N GLU A 24 3.14 6.00 -9.86
CA GLU A 24 2.23 4.93 -10.31
C GLU A 24 0.77 5.20 -9.97
N ALA A 25 0.49 5.82 -8.82
CA ALA A 25 -0.82 6.38 -8.51
C ALA A 25 -1.22 7.53 -9.48
N ARG A 26 -0.22 8.27 -10.00
CA ARG A 26 -0.35 9.42 -10.91
C ARG A 26 -0.73 9.07 -12.36
N ARG A 27 -0.50 7.84 -12.86
CA ARG A 27 -0.68 7.50 -14.30
C ARG A 27 -2.13 7.49 -14.81
N HIS A 28 -3.13 7.71 -13.96
CA HIS A 28 -4.55 7.56 -14.32
C HIS A 28 -5.48 8.72 -13.91
N LEU A 29 -4.94 9.92 -13.69
CA LEU A 29 -5.71 11.15 -13.39
C LEU A 29 -6.21 11.89 -14.66
N GLU A 30 -6.76 11.16 -15.64
CA GLU A 30 -7.49 11.80 -16.76
C GLU A 30 -8.98 11.91 -16.39
N PRO A 31 -9.58 13.11 -16.36
CA PRO A 31 -10.99 13.27 -16.03
C PRO A 31 -11.88 12.74 -17.16
N GLY A 32 -12.46 11.56 -16.95
CA GLY A 32 -13.61 11.09 -17.72
C GLY A 32 -14.85 11.91 -17.35
N ALA A 33 -15.27 12.80 -18.23
CA ALA A 33 -16.45 13.64 -18.03
C ALA A 33 -17.74 12.79 -17.95
N GLY A 34 -18.15 12.43 -16.75
CA GLY A 34 -19.44 11.82 -16.44
C GLY A 34 -20.22 12.70 -15.47
N THR A 35 -21.27 13.36 -15.94
CA THR A 35 -22.16 14.16 -15.08
C THR A 35 -23.06 13.23 -14.27
N ALA A 36 -22.88 13.16 -12.94
CA ALA A 36 -23.79 12.47 -12.04
C ALA A 36 -24.83 13.41 -11.42
N ALA A 37 -26.06 12.92 -11.27
CA ALA A 37 -27.23 13.63 -10.75
C ALA A 37 -27.37 13.44 -9.22
N PRO A 38 -28.07 14.35 -8.50
CA PRO A 38 -28.07 14.37 -7.04
C PRO A 38 -28.78 13.18 -6.38
N HIS A 39 -28.21 12.73 -5.25
CA HIS A 39 -28.72 11.67 -4.39
C HIS A 39 -30.10 12.00 -3.80
N GLY A 40 -31.11 11.24 -4.19
CA GLY A 40 -32.42 11.20 -3.54
C GLY A 40 -32.47 10.08 -2.50
N THR A 41 -32.49 10.46 -1.22
CA THR A 41 -32.84 9.59 -0.10
C THR A 41 -34.35 9.35 -0.10
N ASP A 42 -34.81 8.33 -0.82
CA ASP A 42 -36.09 7.61 -0.61
C ASP A 42 -36.31 6.64 -1.80
N LYS A 43 -35.55 5.53 -1.83
CA LYS A 43 -35.85 4.44 -2.77
C LYS A 43 -36.87 3.50 -2.14
N LYS A 44 -38.03 3.39 -2.78
CA LYS A 44 -39.10 2.42 -2.48
C LYS A 44 -38.47 1.01 -2.36
N PRO A 45 -38.80 0.20 -1.35
CA PRO A 45 -38.29 -1.17 -1.27
C PRO A 45 -38.68 -1.92 -2.55
N LEU A 46 -37.71 -2.62 -3.15
CA LEU A 46 -37.95 -3.48 -4.30
C LEU A 46 -38.99 -4.53 -3.87
N ALA A 47 -40.11 -4.62 -4.60
CA ALA A 47 -41.14 -5.60 -4.28
C ALA A 47 -40.58 -7.00 -4.52
N LEU A 48 -40.65 -7.87 -3.51
CA LEU A 48 -40.14 -9.24 -3.55
C LEU A 48 -41.31 -10.23 -3.73
N SER A 49 -41.29 -11.00 -4.81
CA SER A 49 -42.27 -12.03 -5.12
C SER A 49 -42.22 -13.16 -4.09
N SER A 50 -43.33 -13.88 -3.95
CA SER A 50 -43.37 -15.05 -3.07
C SER A 50 -42.36 -16.12 -3.50
N THR A 51 -42.02 -16.18 -4.80
CA THR A 51 -41.05 -17.12 -5.35
C THR A 51 -39.64 -16.71 -4.95
N ALA A 52 -39.21 -15.47 -5.21
CA ALA A 52 -37.88 -14.99 -4.85
C ALA A 52 -37.65 -14.97 -3.33
N ARG A 53 -38.69 -14.69 -2.53
CA ARG A 53 -38.60 -14.76 -1.06
C ARG A 53 -38.20 -16.15 -0.54
N THR A 54 -38.45 -17.22 -1.29
CA THR A 54 -38.00 -18.58 -0.90
C THR A 54 -36.49 -18.78 -1.02
N LEU A 55 -35.77 -17.87 -1.68
CA LEU A 55 -34.31 -17.93 -1.81
C LEU A 55 -33.60 -17.13 -0.71
N ILE A 56 -34.32 -16.35 0.10
CA ILE A 56 -33.74 -15.50 1.13
C ILE A 56 -33.79 -16.24 2.48
N PHE A 57 -32.63 -16.42 3.12
CA PHE A 57 -32.55 -16.96 4.48
C PHE A 57 -32.89 -15.91 5.53
N SER A 58 -32.24 -14.74 5.44
CA SER A 58 -32.40 -13.58 6.32
C SER A 58 -31.91 -12.34 5.59
N ASP A 59 -32.46 -11.17 5.94
CA ASP A 59 -31.99 -9.87 5.44
C ASP A 59 -30.62 -9.48 6.00
N SER A 60 -30.06 -10.25 6.95
CA SER A 60 -28.75 -10.01 7.57
C SER A 60 -27.66 -10.98 7.08
N TYR A 61 -27.98 -11.86 6.13
CA TYR A 61 -27.11 -12.93 5.67
C TYR A 61 -26.47 -12.56 4.34
N THR A 62 -25.72 -11.46 4.38
CA THR A 62 -25.20 -10.71 3.24
C THR A 62 -23.86 -10.08 3.60
N TRP A 63 -23.06 -9.72 2.59
CA TRP A 63 -21.76 -9.05 2.79
C TRP A 63 -21.88 -7.63 3.33
N ASN A 64 -23.02 -6.96 3.11
CA ASN A 64 -23.31 -5.61 3.61
C ASN A 64 -24.01 -5.60 4.99
N GLY A 65 -24.20 -6.76 5.63
CA GLY A 65 -24.87 -6.89 6.94
C GLY A 65 -26.36 -6.49 6.95
N GLY A 66 -26.97 -6.29 5.77
CA GLY A 66 -28.33 -5.82 5.58
C GLY A 66 -28.92 -6.18 4.22
N SER A 67 -29.92 -5.43 3.75
CA SER A 67 -30.53 -5.61 2.42
C SER A 67 -30.67 -4.28 1.69
N HIS A 68 -30.83 -4.33 0.37
CA HIS A 68 -31.04 -3.21 -0.55
C HIS A 68 -29.87 -2.21 -0.64
N GLN A 69 -28.65 -2.63 -0.32
CA GLN A 69 -27.46 -1.78 -0.44
C GLN A 69 -26.41 -2.45 -1.32
N PRO A 70 -25.76 -1.71 -2.23
CA PRO A 70 -24.63 -2.26 -2.99
C PRO A 70 -23.52 -2.74 -2.04
N SER A 71 -22.69 -3.67 -2.53
CA SER A 71 -21.57 -4.23 -1.77
C SER A 71 -20.39 -4.49 -2.68
N LEU A 72 -19.18 -4.31 -2.16
CA LEU A 72 -17.99 -4.92 -2.73
C LEU A 72 -17.94 -6.39 -2.27
N VAL A 73 -17.52 -7.29 -3.17
CA VAL A 73 -17.17 -8.68 -2.85
C VAL A 73 -15.84 -9.00 -3.53
N THR A 74 -14.80 -9.18 -2.74
CA THR A 74 -13.48 -9.60 -3.20
C THR A 74 -13.46 -11.10 -3.49
N TYR A 75 -12.71 -11.53 -4.50
CA TYR A 75 -12.53 -12.96 -4.75
C TYR A 75 -11.13 -13.35 -5.20
N SER A 76 -10.72 -14.58 -4.92
CA SER A 76 -9.42 -15.12 -5.32
C SER A 76 -9.52 -16.56 -5.82
N PHE A 77 -8.43 -17.04 -6.43
CA PHE A 77 -8.24 -18.44 -6.78
C PHE A 77 -7.18 -19.06 -5.88
N ALA A 78 -7.55 -20.08 -5.10
CA ALA A 78 -6.67 -20.68 -4.10
C ALA A 78 -5.36 -21.20 -4.70
N ASN A 79 -4.22 -20.79 -4.14
CA ASN A 79 -2.88 -21.23 -4.55
C ASN A 79 -2.33 -22.40 -3.70
N ALA A 80 -2.99 -22.69 -2.58
CA ALA A 80 -2.70 -23.80 -1.68
C ALA A 80 -4.01 -24.37 -1.13
N ALA A 81 -3.95 -25.59 -0.60
CA ALA A 81 -5.11 -26.23 0.01
C ALA A 81 -5.60 -25.42 1.23
N THR A 82 -6.77 -24.82 1.10
CA THR A 82 -7.41 -24.01 2.14
C THR A 82 -8.69 -24.69 2.60
N GLY A 83 -8.87 -24.80 3.91
CA GLY A 83 -10.17 -24.99 4.55
C GLY A 83 -10.86 -23.64 4.76
N PRO A 84 -12.07 -23.65 5.32
CA PRO A 84 -12.87 -22.44 5.54
C PRO A 84 -12.05 -21.33 6.21
N ASN A 85 -12.23 -20.09 5.77
CA ASN A 85 -11.46 -18.92 6.21
C ASN A 85 -9.94 -19.00 5.96
N GLY A 86 -9.49 -19.68 4.91
CA GLY A 86 -8.07 -19.75 4.58
C GLY A 86 -7.23 -20.56 5.58
N THR A 87 -7.86 -21.40 6.43
CA THR A 87 -7.14 -22.29 7.35
C THR A 87 -6.46 -23.42 6.57
N THR A 88 -5.34 -23.98 7.02
CA THR A 88 -4.77 -25.16 6.36
C THR A 88 -5.65 -26.39 6.62
N ALA A 89 -6.36 -26.89 5.61
CA ALA A 89 -7.12 -28.14 5.71
C ALA A 89 -6.19 -29.37 5.58
N PRO A 90 -6.51 -30.51 6.24
CA PRO A 90 -5.73 -31.74 6.11
C PRO A 90 -5.88 -32.36 4.70
N SER A 91 -4.93 -33.23 4.36
CA SER A 91 -4.71 -33.87 3.06
C SER A 91 -5.92 -34.62 2.49
N THR A 92 -6.78 -33.94 1.75
CA THR A 92 -7.65 -34.53 0.72
C THR A 92 -7.12 -34.15 -0.66
N PRO A 93 -7.42 -34.91 -1.74
CA PRO A 93 -7.09 -34.48 -3.08
C PRO A 93 -7.62 -33.07 -3.32
N TRP A 94 -6.71 -32.18 -3.69
CA TRP A 94 -6.94 -30.76 -3.90
C TRP A 94 -6.19 -30.33 -5.15
N ALA A 95 -6.75 -29.37 -5.87
CA ALA A 95 -6.10 -28.71 -6.98
C ALA A 95 -6.53 -27.23 -7.05
N PRO A 96 -5.64 -26.33 -7.47
CA PRO A 96 -6.06 -24.99 -7.85
C PRO A 96 -6.97 -25.07 -9.08
N PHE A 97 -7.85 -24.09 -9.26
CA PHE A 97 -8.55 -23.94 -10.53
C PHE A 97 -7.54 -23.67 -11.65
N ASN A 98 -7.63 -24.43 -12.75
CA ASN A 98 -6.85 -24.16 -13.95
C ASN A 98 -7.39 -22.93 -14.70
N ASP A 99 -6.65 -22.42 -15.68
CA ASP A 99 -7.00 -21.20 -16.42
C ASP A 99 -8.43 -21.20 -17.01
N ALA A 100 -8.89 -22.34 -17.53
CA ALA A 100 -10.24 -22.46 -18.09
C ALA A 100 -11.32 -22.37 -17.00
N GLN A 101 -11.09 -23.03 -15.87
CA GLN A 101 -11.98 -23.00 -14.70
C GLN A 101 -12.00 -21.62 -14.05
N GLN A 102 -10.86 -20.93 -13.97
CA GLN A 102 -10.79 -19.55 -13.52
C GLN A 102 -11.57 -18.62 -14.45
N ALA A 103 -11.42 -18.78 -15.77
CA ALA A 103 -12.20 -18.02 -16.75
C ALA A 103 -13.71 -18.24 -16.60
N ALA A 104 -14.14 -19.48 -16.36
CA ALA A 104 -15.54 -19.80 -16.10
C ALA A 104 -16.06 -19.17 -14.79
N ALA A 105 -15.25 -19.20 -13.71
CA ALA A 105 -15.60 -18.55 -12.45
C ALA A 105 -15.75 -17.03 -12.59
N ARG A 106 -14.83 -16.37 -13.33
CA ARG A 106 -14.93 -14.93 -13.66
C ARG A 106 -16.23 -14.61 -14.39
N GLN A 107 -16.62 -15.42 -15.38
CA GLN A 107 -17.91 -15.26 -16.07
C GLN A 107 -19.11 -15.46 -15.14
N ALA A 108 -19.02 -16.38 -14.18
CA ALA A 108 -20.09 -16.66 -13.23
C ALA A 108 -20.28 -15.50 -12.23
N VAL A 109 -19.20 -14.92 -11.68
CA VAL A 109 -19.31 -13.72 -10.83
C VAL A 109 -19.78 -12.49 -11.63
N GLU A 110 -19.34 -12.32 -12.88
CA GLU A 110 -19.86 -11.28 -13.77
C GLU A 110 -21.36 -11.44 -14.03
N THR A 111 -21.85 -12.68 -14.18
CA THR A 111 -23.27 -12.97 -14.33
C THR A 111 -24.08 -12.46 -13.12
N TRP A 112 -23.58 -12.64 -11.90
CA TRP A 112 -24.21 -12.11 -10.68
C TRP A 112 -24.07 -10.59 -10.54
N GLY A 113 -22.90 -10.03 -10.83
CA GLY A 113 -22.64 -8.58 -10.74
C GLY A 113 -23.48 -7.78 -11.74
N SER A 114 -23.63 -8.28 -12.97
CA SER A 114 -24.37 -7.58 -14.04
C SER A 114 -25.86 -7.34 -13.77
N VAL A 115 -26.43 -8.01 -12.76
CA VAL A 115 -27.85 -7.87 -12.40
C VAL A 115 -28.07 -7.30 -11.01
N SER A 116 -27.02 -7.06 -10.23
CA SER A 116 -27.10 -6.67 -8.82
C SER A 116 -26.22 -5.45 -8.52
N GLY A 117 -26.35 -4.87 -7.33
CA GLY A 117 -25.45 -3.82 -6.86
C GLY A 117 -24.12 -4.35 -6.32
N ILE A 118 -23.75 -5.59 -6.66
CA ILE A 118 -22.49 -6.18 -6.21
C ILE A 118 -21.38 -5.85 -7.21
N GLN A 119 -20.30 -5.28 -6.72
CA GLN A 119 -19.06 -5.15 -7.46
C GLN A 119 -18.10 -6.26 -7.05
N PHE A 120 -17.64 -7.06 -8.02
CA PHE A 120 -16.66 -8.12 -7.76
C PHE A 120 -15.26 -7.65 -8.11
N VAL A 121 -14.31 -7.81 -7.17
CA VAL A 121 -12.90 -7.48 -7.40
C VAL A 121 -12.04 -8.72 -7.19
N GLU A 122 -11.32 -9.13 -8.24
CA GLU A 122 -10.34 -10.21 -8.12
C GLU A 122 -9.11 -9.68 -7.36
N VAL A 123 -8.69 -10.41 -6.32
CA VAL A 123 -7.50 -10.11 -5.52
C VAL A 123 -6.54 -11.32 -5.51
N PRO A 124 -5.22 -11.11 -5.38
CA PRO A 124 -4.27 -12.20 -5.24
C PRO A 124 -4.55 -13.05 -4.00
N ASP A 125 -4.42 -14.36 -4.14
CA ASP A 125 -4.63 -15.30 -3.02
C ASP A 125 -3.56 -15.20 -1.90
N THR A 126 -2.53 -14.38 -2.11
CA THR A 126 -1.54 -14.03 -1.09
C THR A 126 -2.06 -13.00 -0.08
N VAL A 127 -3.20 -12.37 -0.35
CA VAL A 127 -3.87 -11.47 0.59
C VAL A 127 -4.29 -12.28 1.83
N GLN A 128 -3.73 -11.93 3.00
CA GLN A 128 -3.99 -12.62 4.27
C GLN A 128 -5.09 -11.89 5.07
N GLY A 129 -5.80 -12.64 5.93
CA GLY A 129 -6.84 -12.09 6.81
C GLY A 129 -8.25 -12.17 6.21
N ALA A 130 -9.19 -11.36 6.75
CA ALA A 130 -10.60 -11.33 6.36
C ALA A 130 -10.88 -10.65 5.01
N GLY A 131 -9.88 -10.50 4.15
CA GLY A 131 -10.00 -9.71 2.92
C GLY A 131 -10.09 -10.53 1.63
N ILE A 132 -10.50 -11.79 1.71
CA ILE A 132 -11.00 -12.52 0.55
C ILE A 132 -12.39 -13.02 0.90
N ASP A 133 -13.40 -12.45 0.26
CA ASP A 133 -14.81 -12.78 0.54
C ASP A 133 -15.20 -14.12 -0.12
N LEU A 134 -14.76 -14.36 -1.37
CA LEU A 134 -14.97 -15.61 -2.09
C LEU A 134 -13.66 -16.25 -2.56
N ARG A 135 -13.40 -17.50 -2.20
CA ARG A 135 -12.17 -18.21 -2.62
C ARG A 135 -12.50 -19.48 -3.40
N PHE A 136 -12.13 -19.52 -4.67
CA PHE A 136 -12.43 -20.65 -5.57
C PHE A 136 -11.36 -21.74 -5.50
N GLN A 137 -11.79 -23.00 -5.32
CA GLN A 137 -10.88 -24.15 -5.24
C GLN A 137 -11.51 -25.49 -5.65
N MET A 138 -10.67 -26.48 -6.01
CA MET A 138 -11.10 -27.88 -6.14
C MET A 138 -10.65 -28.71 -4.95
N THR A 139 -11.57 -29.45 -4.37
CA THR A 139 -11.28 -30.39 -3.29
C THR A 139 -12.17 -31.62 -3.40
N ARG A 140 -11.76 -32.73 -2.80
CA ARG A 140 -12.64 -33.90 -2.68
C ARG A 140 -13.77 -33.58 -1.69
N LEU A 141 -15.00 -33.65 -2.18
CA LEU A 141 -16.21 -33.52 -1.38
C LEU A 141 -16.84 -34.90 -1.10
N GLU A 142 -17.70 -34.97 -0.09
CA GLU A 142 -18.43 -36.20 0.25
C GLU A 142 -19.27 -36.69 -0.94
N PRO A 143 -19.49 -38.02 -1.07
CA PRO A 143 -20.30 -38.57 -2.15
C PRO A 143 -21.69 -37.92 -2.21
N GLY A 144 -22.06 -37.40 -3.38
CA GLY A 144 -23.33 -36.71 -3.61
C GLY A 144 -23.22 -35.19 -3.69
N TYR A 145 -22.10 -34.60 -3.29
CA TYR A 145 -21.84 -33.16 -3.42
C TYR A 145 -21.11 -32.86 -4.72
N ALA A 146 -21.71 -32.00 -5.55
CA ALA A 146 -21.08 -31.48 -6.76
C ALA A 146 -20.24 -30.24 -6.47
N GLY A 147 -20.76 -29.36 -5.62
CA GLY A 147 -20.06 -28.22 -5.06
C GLY A 147 -20.41 -28.06 -3.59
N MET A 148 -19.73 -27.13 -2.95
CA MET A 148 -20.06 -26.65 -1.62
C MET A 148 -19.50 -25.25 -1.43
N THR A 149 -20.38 -24.33 -1.06
CA THR A 149 -20.03 -23.02 -0.55
C THR A 149 -20.61 -22.84 0.84
N TYR A 150 -19.79 -22.34 1.76
CA TYR A 150 -20.32 -21.79 2.99
C TYR A 150 -20.88 -20.39 2.71
N TYR A 151 -22.06 -20.13 3.25
CA TYR A 151 -22.73 -18.83 3.22
C TYR A 151 -21.80 -17.65 3.64
N PRO A 152 -22.19 -16.38 3.38
CA PRO A 152 -21.36 -15.21 3.65
C PRO A 152 -20.70 -15.27 5.03
N GLN A 153 -19.43 -14.82 5.13
CA GLN A 153 -18.51 -14.89 6.29
C GLN A 153 -17.57 -16.13 6.35
N LEU A 154 -17.72 -17.12 5.47
CA LEU A 154 -16.83 -18.30 5.40
C LEU A 154 -16.20 -18.56 4.01
N GLY A 155 -16.83 -18.06 2.94
CA GLY A 155 -16.20 -17.64 1.67
C GLY A 155 -15.68 -18.68 0.67
N ASP A 156 -15.43 -19.94 1.05
CA ASP A 156 -14.84 -20.89 0.10
C ASP A 156 -15.88 -21.46 -0.89
N VAL A 157 -15.67 -21.24 -2.19
CA VAL A 157 -16.43 -21.86 -3.29
C VAL A 157 -15.69 -23.10 -3.76
N SER A 158 -16.12 -24.27 -3.29
CA SER A 158 -15.44 -25.54 -3.54
C SER A 158 -16.18 -26.40 -4.55
N LEU A 159 -15.48 -26.85 -5.61
CA LEU A 159 -16.02 -27.86 -6.53
C LEU A 159 -15.40 -29.23 -6.30
N ASN A 160 -16.21 -30.28 -6.51
CA ASN A 160 -15.74 -31.64 -6.32
C ASN A 160 -14.71 -32.04 -7.39
N ILE A 161 -13.47 -32.25 -6.95
CA ILE A 161 -12.34 -32.61 -7.81
C ILE A 161 -12.57 -33.92 -8.58
N ASP A 162 -13.30 -34.88 -7.99
CA ASP A 162 -13.56 -36.17 -8.62
C ASP A 162 -14.53 -36.04 -9.81
N LEU A 163 -15.29 -34.95 -9.89
CA LEU A 163 -16.23 -34.65 -10.98
C LEU A 163 -15.64 -33.69 -12.01
N TYR A 164 -14.95 -32.65 -11.55
CA TYR A 164 -14.64 -31.48 -12.38
C TYR A 164 -13.16 -31.27 -12.68
N SER A 165 -12.26 -32.15 -12.20
CA SER A 165 -10.81 -32.01 -12.44
C SER A 165 -10.41 -31.82 -13.91
N ASN A 166 -11.16 -32.41 -14.85
CA ASN A 166 -10.95 -32.28 -16.30
C ASN A 166 -12.09 -31.53 -17.02
N ASP A 167 -13.01 -30.90 -16.28
CA ASP A 167 -14.08 -30.10 -16.84
C ASP A 167 -13.60 -28.64 -16.97
N ALA A 168 -13.81 -28.04 -18.14
CA ALA A 168 -13.52 -26.63 -18.39
C ALA A 168 -14.54 -25.69 -17.76
N LEU A 169 -15.64 -26.23 -17.21
CA LEU A 169 -16.77 -25.49 -16.64
C LEU A 169 -17.37 -24.52 -17.66
N ALA A 170 -17.40 -24.92 -18.94
CA ALA A 170 -17.88 -24.07 -20.02
C ALA A 170 -19.34 -23.65 -19.78
N ARG A 171 -19.66 -22.39 -20.09
CA ARG A 171 -21.03 -21.87 -19.95
C ARG A 171 -22.07 -22.79 -20.59
N GLY A 172 -23.11 -23.11 -19.82
CA GLY A 172 -24.16 -24.07 -20.20
C GLY A 172 -23.85 -25.54 -19.88
N SER A 173 -22.64 -25.85 -19.38
CA SER A 173 -22.36 -27.15 -18.78
C SER A 173 -22.99 -27.27 -17.39
N TYR A 174 -23.13 -28.50 -16.91
CA TYR A 174 -23.59 -28.73 -15.54
C TYR A 174 -22.60 -28.18 -14.51
N GLY A 175 -21.29 -28.26 -14.77
CA GLY A 175 -20.27 -27.66 -13.91
C GLY A 175 -20.39 -26.13 -13.79
N TYR A 176 -20.74 -25.43 -14.88
CA TYR A 176 -21.00 -23.99 -14.84
C TYR A 176 -22.27 -23.65 -14.03
N LEU A 177 -23.32 -24.47 -14.14
CA LEU A 177 -24.51 -24.32 -13.29
C LEU A 177 -24.16 -24.46 -11.81
N VAL A 178 -23.34 -25.46 -11.47
CA VAL A 178 -22.87 -25.63 -10.08
C VAL A 178 -22.08 -24.40 -9.63
N LEU A 179 -21.22 -23.81 -10.46
CA LEU A 179 -20.57 -22.52 -10.12
C LEU A 179 -21.58 -21.42 -9.80
N LEU A 180 -22.59 -21.21 -10.65
CA LEU A 180 -23.62 -20.19 -10.40
C LEU A 180 -24.36 -20.45 -9.07
N HIS A 181 -24.70 -21.71 -8.80
CA HIS A 181 -25.38 -22.16 -7.59
C HIS A 181 -24.54 -21.90 -6.34
N GLU A 182 -23.29 -22.35 -6.36
CA GLU A 182 -22.37 -22.22 -5.23
C GLU A 182 -22.01 -20.74 -4.95
N ILE A 183 -21.90 -19.90 -5.98
CA ILE A 183 -21.78 -18.44 -5.78
C ILE A 183 -23.07 -17.87 -5.17
N GLY A 184 -24.25 -18.33 -5.60
CA GLY A 184 -25.52 -17.90 -5.01
C GLY A 184 -25.57 -18.12 -3.49
N HIS A 185 -25.09 -19.27 -3.01
CA HIS A 185 -24.88 -19.50 -1.56
C HIS A 185 -23.90 -18.51 -0.94
N GLY A 186 -22.75 -18.29 -1.58
CA GLY A 186 -21.74 -17.31 -1.13
C GLY A 186 -22.25 -15.86 -1.09
N LEU A 187 -23.36 -15.57 -1.76
CA LEU A 187 -24.03 -14.26 -1.73
C LEU A 187 -25.23 -14.19 -0.77
N GLY A 188 -25.59 -15.30 -0.13
CA GLY A 188 -26.65 -15.35 0.89
C GLY A 188 -27.94 -16.05 0.47
N LEU A 189 -28.00 -16.63 -0.74
CA LEU A 189 -29.17 -17.37 -1.19
C LEU A 189 -29.21 -18.78 -0.61
N LYS A 190 -30.40 -19.23 -0.19
CA LYS A 190 -30.66 -20.61 0.23
C LYS A 190 -31.33 -21.42 -0.88
N HIS A 191 -31.32 -22.74 -0.74
CA HIS A 191 -32.17 -23.58 -1.59
C HIS A 191 -33.66 -23.24 -1.37
N PRO A 192 -34.49 -23.32 -2.43
CA PRO A 192 -35.92 -23.02 -2.34
C PRO A 192 -36.72 -24.06 -1.56
N PHE A 193 -36.15 -25.21 -1.21
CA PHE A 193 -36.78 -26.28 -0.42
C PHE A 193 -36.27 -26.32 1.03
N ASP A 194 -35.21 -25.57 1.35
CA ASP A 194 -34.63 -25.54 2.69
C ASP A 194 -35.27 -24.44 3.53
N ASN A 195 -35.83 -24.77 4.69
CA ASN A 195 -36.46 -23.83 5.63
C ASN A 195 -37.62 -23.00 5.04
N SER A 196 -38.66 -22.77 5.84
CA SER A 196 -39.78 -21.93 5.41
C SER A 196 -39.35 -20.47 5.20
N PRO A 197 -39.82 -19.78 4.13
CA PRO A 197 -40.73 -20.27 3.09
C PRO A 197 -40.04 -21.12 2.01
N THR A 198 -40.78 -22.10 1.47
CA THR A 198 -40.31 -23.01 0.41
C THR A 198 -41.17 -22.95 -0.85
N LEU A 199 -40.60 -23.32 -2.00
CA LEU A 199 -41.35 -23.49 -3.24
C LEU A 199 -42.18 -24.79 -3.23
N PRO A 200 -43.37 -24.79 -3.85
CA PRO A 200 -44.05 -26.04 -4.19
C PRO A 200 -43.20 -26.92 -5.11
N ASP A 201 -43.28 -28.25 -4.97
CA ASP A 201 -42.47 -29.22 -5.71
C ASP A 201 -42.45 -29.02 -7.23
N ALA A 202 -43.57 -28.58 -7.81
CA ALA A 202 -43.72 -28.33 -9.24
C ALA A 202 -42.95 -27.09 -9.73
N GLN A 203 -42.64 -26.15 -8.83
CA GLN A 203 -41.93 -24.91 -9.10
C GLN A 203 -40.46 -24.97 -8.67
N ASP A 204 -40.09 -25.85 -7.75
CA ASP A 204 -38.70 -26.11 -7.37
C ASP A 204 -37.97 -26.85 -8.52
N ASN A 205 -37.44 -26.09 -9.49
CA ASN A 205 -36.71 -26.59 -10.65
C ASN A 205 -35.86 -25.47 -11.30
N PHE A 206 -35.03 -25.85 -12.27
CA PHE A 206 -34.08 -24.97 -12.95
C PHE A 206 -34.68 -23.91 -13.89
N ASP A 207 -35.97 -23.97 -14.24
CA ASP A 207 -36.63 -22.86 -14.93
C ASP A 207 -36.97 -21.72 -13.96
N THR A 208 -37.12 -22.04 -12.67
CA THR A 208 -37.46 -21.07 -11.62
C THR A 208 -36.24 -20.41 -11.00
N THR A 209 -35.20 -21.19 -10.67
CA THR A 209 -34.01 -20.71 -9.96
C THR A 209 -32.81 -21.63 -10.20
N VAL A 210 -31.60 -21.06 -10.27
CA VAL A 210 -30.36 -21.86 -10.28
C VAL A 210 -30.10 -22.53 -8.92
N MET A 211 -30.77 -22.09 -7.84
CA MET A 211 -30.66 -22.64 -6.50
C MET A 211 -31.47 -23.93 -6.26
N SER A 212 -32.18 -24.43 -7.27
CA SER A 212 -32.86 -25.74 -7.21
C SER A 212 -31.89 -26.89 -7.51
N TYR A 213 -32.34 -28.14 -7.37
CA TYR A 213 -31.61 -29.34 -7.79
C TYR A 213 -32.13 -29.91 -9.12
N PRO A 214 -31.33 -30.77 -9.81
CA PRO A 214 -31.75 -31.37 -11.07
C PRO A 214 -33.05 -32.16 -10.96
N LYS A 215 -34.02 -31.85 -11.82
CA LYS A 215 -35.27 -32.61 -11.99
C LYS A 215 -35.48 -33.03 -13.43
N GLN A 216 -36.08 -34.21 -13.62
CA GLN A 216 -36.37 -34.73 -14.95
C GLN A 216 -37.28 -33.77 -15.73
N GLY A 217 -36.92 -33.50 -16.99
CA GLY A 217 -37.70 -32.63 -17.88
C GLY A 217 -37.23 -31.17 -17.95
N PHE A 218 -36.23 -30.79 -17.14
CA PHE A 218 -35.66 -29.45 -17.12
C PHE A 218 -34.20 -29.46 -17.61
N GLY A 219 -33.83 -28.48 -18.43
CA GLY A 219 -32.47 -28.33 -18.96
C GLY A 219 -31.51 -27.69 -17.95
N THR A 220 -30.22 -27.68 -18.27
CA THR A 220 -29.18 -27.00 -17.48
C THR A 220 -29.15 -25.51 -17.84
N PRO A 221 -29.42 -24.59 -16.88
CA PRO A 221 -29.28 -23.15 -17.10
C PRO A 221 -27.85 -22.74 -17.44
N ASP A 222 -27.72 -21.74 -18.30
CA ASP A 222 -26.48 -21.00 -18.58
C ASP A 222 -26.55 -19.53 -18.09
N SER A 223 -27.63 -19.18 -17.37
CA SER A 223 -27.92 -17.85 -16.83
C SER A 223 -28.80 -17.95 -15.58
N LEU A 224 -28.81 -16.86 -14.81
CA LEU A 224 -29.75 -16.66 -13.70
C LEU A 224 -31.21 -16.65 -14.19
N ARG A 225 -32.13 -17.02 -13.30
CA ARG A 225 -33.58 -16.97 -13.51
C ARG A 225 -34.19 -15.75 -12.82
N ALA A 226 -35.46 -15.48 -13.11
CA ALA A 226 -36.16 -14.31 -12.59
C ALA A 226 -36.16 -14.26 -11.05
N ALA A 227 -36.33 -15.41 -10.39
CA ALA A 227 -36.30 -15.48 -8.92
C ALA A 227 -34.91 -15.17 -8.35
N ASP A 228 -33.84 -15.62 -9.02
CA ASP A 228 -32.45 -15.35 -8.63
C ASP A 228 -32.13 -13.85 -8.72
N VAL A 229 -32.50 -13.23 -9.84
CA VAL A 229 -32.30 -11.80 -10.10
C VAL A 229 -33.06 -10.95 -9.09
N GLU A 230 -34.32 -11.27 -8.83
CA GLU A 230 -35.14 -10.53 -7.88
C GLU A 230 -34.62 -10.67 -6.44
N ALA A 231 -34.19 -11.88 -6.05
CA ALA A 231 -33.62 -12.15 -4.73
C ALA A 231 -32.29 -11.39 -4.53
N ILE A 232 -31.37 -11.44 -5.50
CA ILE A 232 -30.08 -10.75 -5.37
C ILE A 232 -30.24 -9.22 -5.41
N GLN A 233 -31.17 -8.70 -6.21
CA GLN A 233 -31.47 -7.27 -6.23
C GLN A 233 -32.10 -6.79 -4.93
N TYR A 234 -32.91 -7.63 -4.30
CA TYR A 234 -33.44 -7.34 -2.96
C TYR A 234 -32.31 -7.24 -1.92
N LEU A 235 -31.32 -8.13 -1.97
CA LEU A 235 -30.20 -8.12 -1.02
C LEU A 235 -29.18 -6.99 -1.29
N TYR A 236 -28.83 -6.75 -2.55
CA TYR A 236 -27.70 -5.88 -2.90
C TYR A 236 -28.05 -4.67 -3.79
N GLY A 237 -29.32 -4.46 -4.12
CA GLY A 237 -29.73 -3.44 -5.08
C GLY A 237 -29.52 -3.86 -6.54
N THR A 238 -29.80 -2.95 -7.47
CA THR A 238 -29.69 -3.16 -8.92
C THR A 238 -28.29 -2.88 -9.44
N GLN A 239 -27.98 -3.30 -10.68
CA GLN A 239 -26.75 -2.91 -11.37
C GLN A 239 -26.52 -1.39 -11.34
N GLN A 240 -27.58 -0.61 -11.56
CA GLN A 240 -27.50 0.85 -11.49
C GLN A 240 -27.16 1.35 -10.08
N ASP A 241 -27.57 0.65 -9.02
CA ASP A 241 -27.17 0.99 -7.65
C ASP A 241 -25.69 0.70 -7.42
N GLY A 242 -25.18 -0.41 -7.98
CA GLY A 242 -23.74 -0.73 -7.99
C GLY A 242 -22.92 0.26 -8.81
N ASP A 243 -23.40 0.67 -9.99
CA ASP A 243 -22.72 1.65 -10.85
C ASP A 243 -22.69 3.05 -10.21
N ASN A 244 -23.76 3.42 -9.49
CA ASN A 244 -23.85 4.68 -8.75
C ASN A 244 -23.18 4.62 -7.36
N PHE A 245 -22.76 3.44 -6.90
CA PHE A 245 -21.87 3.28 -5.75
C PHE A 245 -20.49 3.76 -6.21
N SER A 246 -20.38 5.08 -6.21
CA SER A 246 -19.61 6.05 -7.00
C SER A 246 -18.09 5.88 -7.20
N ILE A 247 -17.61 4.66 -7.38
CA ILE A 247 -16.19 4.33 -7.35
C ILE A 247 -15.94 3.15 -8.28
N HIS A 248 -14.91 3.25 -9.12
CA HIS A 248 -14.36 2.08 -9.82
C HIS A 248 -13.39 1.37 -8.87
N TRP A 249 -13.73 0.14 -8.49
CA TRP A 249 -12.93 -0.69 -7.61
C TRP A 249 -12.05 -1.61 -8.45
N SER A 250 -10.77 -1.61 -8.18
CA SER A 250 -9.84 -2.51 -8.85
C SER A 250 -8.71 -2.90 -7.93
N TRP A 251 -8.25 -4.14 -8.00
CA TRP A 251 -6.99 -4.51 -7.40
C TRP A 251 -5.84 -3.81 -8.12
N ASP A 252 -5.06 -3.04 -7.38
CA ASP A 252 -3.83 -2.44 -7.88
C ASP A 252 -2.64 -3.29 -7.41
N ALA A 253 -2.13 -4.11 -8.33
CA ALA A 253 -1.01 -5.00 -8.04
C ALA A 253 0.29 -4.25 -7.74
N ALA A 254 0.46 -3.02 -8.23
CA ALA A 254 1.62 -2.19 -7.90
C ALA A 254 1.55 -1.70 -6.46
N LEU A 255 0.34 -1.40 -5.98
CA LEU A 255 0.12 -0.83 -4.64
C LEU A 255 -0.18 -1.90 -3.59
N GLY A 256 -0.51 -3.13 -4.03
CA GLY A 256 -0.86 -4.24 -3.16
C GLY A 256 -2.16 -3.99 -2.38
N GLY A 257 -3.14 -3.35 -3.03
CA GLY A 257 -4.39 -2.95 -2.37
C GLY A 257 -5.54 -2.69 -3.35
N ILE A 258 -6.71 -2.41 -2.80
CA ILE A 258 -7.90 -2.05 -3.57
C ILE A 258 -7.88 -0.54 -3.84
N ARG A 259 -7.99 -0.16 -5.10
CA ARG A 259 -8.09 1.24 -5.51
C ARG A 259 -9.55 1.69 -5.51
N HIS A 260 -9.78 2.88 -4.95
CA HIS A 260 -11.04 3.60 -4.97
C HIS A 260 -10.85 4.95 -5.62
N GLN A 261 -11.64 5.26 -6.63
CA GLN A 261 -11.62 6.55 -7.31
C GLN A 261 -13.00 7.22 -7.27
N GLY A 262 -13.10 8.35 -6.55
CA GLY A 262 -14.23 9.26 -6.54
C GLY A 262 -14.35 10.12 -7.80
N ASN A 263 -14.98 11.27 -7.68
CA ASN A 263 -15.27 12.23 -8.75
C ASN A 263 -15.30 13.67 -8.21
N ASP A 264 -15.86 14.63 -8.95
CA ASP A 264 -15.86 16.06 -8.57
C ASP A 264 -17.06 16.47 -7.68
N SER A 265 -17.84 15.50 -7.18
CA SER A 265 -18.99 15.72 -6.29
C SER A 265 -18.68 15.23 -4.88
N ALA A 266 -19.34 15.81 -3.87
CA ALA A 266 -19.21 15.32 -2.49
C ALA A 266 -19.70 13.87 -2.33
N GLN A 267 -18.82 13.00 -1.81
CA GLN A 267 -19.05 11.58 -1.66
C GLN A 267 -18.75 11.08 -0.23
N THR A 268 -19.36 9.96 0.13
CA THR A 268 -18.85 9.09 1.20
C THR A 268 -18.25 7.86 0.55
N ILE A 269 -16.98 7.60 0.83
CA ILE A 269 -16.21 6.48 0.32
C ILE A 269 -15.77 5.61 1.49
N GLU A 270 -16.23 4.36 1.50
CA GLU A 270 -15.91 3.36 2.52
C GLU A 270 -14.89 2.37 1.97
N GLY A 271 -13.77 2.23 2.66
CA GLY A 271 -12.73 1.22 2.46
C GLY A 271 -13.18 -0.17 2.90
N THR A 272 -12.22 -1.06 3.03
CA THR A 272 -12.40 -2.47 3.34
C THR A 272 -11.59 -2.85 4.59
N ALA A 273 -11.45 -4.15 4.87
CA ALA A 273 -10.48 -4.62 5.86
C ALA A 273 -9.10 -4.91 5.25
N LEU A 274 -8.90 -4.54 3.98
CA LEU A 274 -7.64 -4.64 3.25
C LEU A 274 -6.96 -3.30 3.17
N ARG A 275 -5.70 -3.32 2.69
CA ARG A 275 -5.08 -2.09 2.20
C ARG A 275 -5.91 -1.49 1.07
N ASP A 276 -6.34 -0.26 1.28
CA ASP A 276 -7.08 0.56 0.32
C ASP A 276 -6.25 1.77 -0.13
N VAL A 277 -6.50 2.20 -1.37
CA VAL A 277 -5.96 3.44 -1.93
C VAL A 277 -7.13 4.27 -2.44
N ILE A 278 -7.49 5.29 -1.68
CA ILE A 278 -8.72 6.06 -1.86
C ILE A 278 -8.43 7.47 -2.36
N PHE A 279 -9.03 7.83 -3.49
CA PHE A 279 -8.99 9.19 -4.05
C PHE A 279 -10.39 9.79 -4.04
N GLY A 280 -10.62 10.84 -3.23
CA GLY A 280 -11.87 11.63 -3.25
C GLY A 280 -12.02 12.44 -4.54
N LEU A 281 -10.91 13.02 -5.01
CA LEU A 281 -10.81 13.95 -6.14
C LEU A 281 -11.36 15.35 -5.83
N GLY A 282 -12.61 15.64 -6.15
CA GLY A 282 -13.17 16.97 -5.98
C GLY A 282 -14.49 16.93 -5.20
N GLY A 283 -14.75 17.94 -4.40
CA GLY A 283 -15.96 17.99 -3.57
C GLY A 283 -15.62 17.89 -2.09
N ASP A 284 -16.65 17.84 -1.25
CA ASP A 284 -16.48 17.74 0.19
C ASP A 284 -16.67 16.27 0.62
N ASP A 285 -15.60 15.48 0.55
CA ASP A 285 -15.67 14.03 0.71
C ASP A 285 -15.52 13.56 2.15
N THR A 286 -16.03 12.37 2.43
CA THR A 286 -15.75 11.59 3.64
C THR A 286 -15.15 10.25 3.24
N LEU A 287 -13.88 10.02 3.55
CA LEU A 287 -13.15 8.79 3.25
C LEU A 287 -12.91 8.00 4.55
N LEU A 288 -13.29 6.73 4.58
CA LEU A 288 -13.14 5.84 5.73
C LEU A 288 -12.27 4.64 5.29
N GLY A 289 -11.06 4.46 5.81
CA GLY A 289 -10.19 3.33 5.45
C GLY A 289 -10.66 1.99 6.04
N HIS A 290 -11.14 2.05 7.28
CA HIS A 290 -11.56 0.91 8.10
C HIS A 290 -10.40 0.08 8.64
N GLY A 291 -9.97 -0.98 7.97
CA GLY A 291 -8.87 -1.81 8.44
C GLY A 291 -7.90 -2.11 7.33
N GLY A 292 -6.61 -2.14 7.62
CA GLY A 292 -5.60 -2.23 6.56
C GLY A 292 -4.56 -1.13 6.77
N ASN A 293 -3.61 -1.04 5.83
CA ASN A 293 -2.65 0.07 5.84
C ASN A 293 -2.99 0.98 4.67
N ASP A 294 -3.87 1.94 4.90
CA ASP A 294 -4.58 2.64 3.83
C ASP A 294 -3.87 3.90 3.36
N VAL A 295 -4.17 4.32 2.14
CA VAL A 295 -3.67 5.59 1.58
C VAL A 295 -4.85 6.40 1.09
N LEU A 296 -5.12 7.54 1.73
CA LEU A 296 -6.34 8.33 1.57
C LEU A 296 -6.00 9.75 1.09
N TYR A 297 -6.41 10.09 -0.13
CA TYR A 297 -6.27 11.40 -0.74
C TYR A 297 -7.64 12.08 -0.81
N GLY A 298 -7.83 13.14 -0.01
CA GLY A 298 -9.06 13.93 -0.04
C GLY A 298 -9.24 14.66 -1.36
N GLY A 299 -8.19 15.33 -1.83
CA GLY A 299 -8.25 16.13 -3.06
C GLY A 299 -8.85 17.52 -2.84
N ALA A 300 -9.36 18.16 -3.88
CA ALA A 300 -9.90 19.51 -3.80
C ALA A 300 -11.22 19.54 -3.02
N GLY A 301 -11.40 20.54 -2.15
CA GLY A 301 -12.58 20.70 -1.29
C GLY A 301 -12.28 20.50 0.19
N THR A 302 -13.34 20.42 1.00
CA THR A 302 -13.24 20.19 2.45
C THR A 302 -13.56 18.75 2.80
N ASN A 303 -12.50 17.97 3.00
CA ASN A 303 -12.55 16.53 3.15
C ASN A 303 -12.43 16.08 4.61
N ARG A 304 -12.98 14.91 4.90
CA ARG A 304 -12.80 14.18 6.14
C ARG A 304 -12.19 12.81 5.83
N VAL A 305 -11.16 12.44 6.57
CA VAL A 305 -10.49 11.14 6.44
C VAL A 305 -10.44 10.48 7.81
N ASN A 306 -10.72 9.19 7.86
CA ASN A 306 -10.45 8.32 9.00
C ASN A 306 -9.66 7.11 8.47
N GLY A 307 -8.42 6.91 8.95
CA GLY A 307 -7.63 5.73 8.57
C GLY A 307 -8.25 4.45 9.12
N GLY A 308 -8.34 4.38 10.44
CA GLY A 308 -8.99 3.27 11.13
C GLY A 308 -7.95 2.43 11.87
N SER A 309 -7.94 1.12 11.61
CA SER A 309 -6.96 0.21 12.21
C SER A 309 -5.86 -0.17 11.22
N GLY A 310 -4.61 0.04 11.62
CA GLY A 310 -3.42 -0.30 10.85
C GLY A 310 -2.49 0.91 10.77
N ILE A 311 -1.72 1.01 9.69
CA ILE A 311 -0.81 2.14 9.42
C ILE A 311 -1.35 2.93 8.24
N ASP A 312 -1.97 4.06 8.51
CA ASP A 312 -2.73 4.81 7.54
C ASP A 312 -2.02 6.10 7.13
N THR A 313 -2.14 6.40 5.84
CA THR A 313 -1.52 7.55 5.19
C THR A 313 -2.58 8.52 4.70
N MET A 314 -2.54 9.76 5.18
CA MET A 314 -3.29 10.87 4.58
C MET A 314 -2.41 11.60 3.57
N GLY A 315 -2.82 11.67 2.30
CA GLY A 315 -1.99 12.20 1.21
C GLY A 315 -2.54 13.46 0.53
N THR A 316 -1.65 14.20 -0.13
CA THR A 316 -1.96 15.29 -1.08
C THR A 316 -0.94 15.31 -2.23
N ASP A 317 -1.33 15.85 -3.39
CA ASP A 317 -0.44 16.10 -4.54
C ASP A 317 0.33 17.43 -4.43
N LEU A 318 0.13 18.15 -3.33
CA LEU A 318 0.87 19.36 -3.00
C LEU A 318 2.23 19.01 -2.42
N PHE A 319 3.19 19.90 -2.65
CA PHE A 319 4.48 19.83 -2.00
C PHE A 319 4.35 20.20 -0.52
N ARG A 320 5.21 19.64 0.33
CA ARG A 320 5.19 19.89 1.78
C ARG A 320 5.23 21.39 2.12
N GLN A 321 5.97 22.19 1.36
CA GLN A 321 6.08 23.66 1.55
C GLN A 321 4.83 24.44 1.09
N GLN A 322 3.93 23.82 0.32
CA GLN A 322 2.66 24.41 -0.11
C GLN A 322 1.52 24.14 0.88
N VAL A 323 1.78 23.34 1.91
CA VAL A 323 0.79 22.87 2.87
C VAL A 323 1.00 23.49 4.24
N THR A 324 -0.10 23.99 4.80
CA THR A 324 -0.22 24.28 6.22
C THR A 324 -0.76 23.05 6.95
N LEU A 325 -0.02 22.59 7.96
CA LEU A 325 -0.45 21.51 8.84
C LEU A 325 -0.88 22.07 10.19
N THR A 326 -2.06 21.66 10.65
CA THR A 326 -2.53 21.93 12.01
C THR A 326 -2.70 20.61 12.74
N TYR A 327 -1.83 20.35 13.70
CA TYR A 327 -1.88 19.15 14.54
C TYR A 327 -2.96 19.28 15.61
N GLY A 328 -3.72 18.20 15.80
CA GLY A 328 -4.74 18.04 16.83
C GLY A 328 -4.25 17.10 17.94
N SER A 329 -5.09 16.14 18.29
CA SER A 329 -4.81 15.18 19.36
C SER A 329 -3.94 14.02 18.89
N TRP A 330 -3.18 13.45 19.82
CA TRP A 330 -2.43 12.22 19.65
C TRP A 330 -3.18 11.05 20.28
N SER A 331 -3.18 9.90 19.62
CA SER A 331 -3.67 8.64 20.18
C SER A 331 -2.54 7.61 20.19
N TYR A 332 -2.51 6.76 21.21
CA TYR A 332 -1.60 5.63 21.31
C TYR A 332 -2.41 4.36 21.44
N GLN A 333 -2.27 3.45 20.49
CA GLN A 333 -2.96 2.17 20.49
C GLN A 333 -2.00 1.08 20.99
N SER A 334 -2.13 0.70 22.27
CA SER A 334 -1.23 -0.23 22.94
C SER A 334 -1.19 -1.63 22.32
N ASP A 335 -2.28 -2.03 21.66
CA ASP A 335 -2.44 -3.38 21.15
C ASP A 335 -1.70 -3.59 19.82
N LEU A 336 -1.36 -2.49 19.14
CA LEU A 336 -0.62 -2.50 17.88
C LEU A 336 0.81 -1.98 18.04
N ASP A 337 1.10 -1.15 19.06
CA ASP A 337 2.38 -0.42 19.28
C ASP A 337 2.62 0.72 18.27
N HIS A 338 1.56 1.34 17.75
CA HIS A 338 1.63 2.46 16.80
C HIS A 338 0.95 3.72 17.37
N LYS A 339 1.39 4.88 16.88
CA LYS A 339 0.93 6.21 17.33
C LYS A 339 0.25 6.95 16.18
N SER A 340 -1.00 7.35 16.41
CA SER A 340 -1.83 8.05 15.42
C SER A 340 -2.07 9.51 15.80
N ILE A 341 -2.40 10.33 14.81
CA ILE A 341 -2.71 11.76 14.98
C ILE A 341 -4.04 12.14 14.32
N SER A 342 -4.74 13.09 14.94
CA SER A 342 -5.75 13.91 14.26
C SER A 342 -5.09 15.18 13.72
N ALA A 343 -5.27 15.51 12.46
CA ALA A 343 -4.65 16.70 11.87
C ALA A 343 -5.48 17.31 10.74
N ILE A 344 -5.18 18.56 10.41
CA ILE A 344 -5.70 19.24 9.24
C ILE A 344 -4.54 19.52 8.30
N LEU A 345 -4.68 19.01 7.08
CA LEU A 345 -3.88 19.36 5.91
C LEU A 345 -4.63 20.43 5.11
N ALA A 346 -3.98 21.55 4.80
CA ALA A 346 -4.60 22.59 3.97
C ALA A 346 -3.60 23.24 3.02
N GLY A 347 -3.96 23.36 1.74
CA GLY A 347 -3.18 24.03 0.72
C GLY A 347 -3.95 24.15 -0.60
N GLY A 348 -3.75 25.24 -1.34
CA GLY A 348 -4.52 25.49 -2.56
C GLY A 348 -6.04 25.46 -2.30
N ASN A 349 -6.75 24.57 -2.99
CA ASN A 349 -8.19 24.32 -2.82
C ASN A 349 -8.50 23.08 -1.96
N GLU A 350 -7.48 22.43 -1.40
CA GLU A 350 -7.64 21.25 -0.56
C GLU A 350 -7.62 21.63 0.92
N ARG A 351 -8.57 21.07 1.68
CA ARG A 351 -8.59 21.07 3.13
C ARG A 351 -9.06 19.72 3.66
N THR A 352 -8.14 18.88 4.10
CA THR A 352 -8.43 17.53 4.57
C THR A 352 -8.24 17.43 6.08
N THR A 353 -9.30 17.05 6.80
CA THR A 353 -9.25 16.75 8.24
C THR A 353 -9.14 15.24 8.44
N GLY A 354 -8.00 14.78 8.92
CA GLY A 354 -7.71 13.37 9.18
C GLY A 354 -7.80 13.01 10.67
N ASN A 355 -8.20 11.78 10.96
CA ASN A 355 -8.07 11.12 12.25
C ASN A 355 -7.51 9.71 12.03
N ASP A 356 -6.86 9.16 13.06
CA ASP A 356 -6.23 7.84 13.01
C ASP A 356 -5.24 7.74 11.83
N ILE A 357 -4.29 8.68 11.79
CA ILE A 357 -3.28 8.80 10.74
C ILE A 357 -1.87 8.60 11.34
N GLU A 358 -1.06 7.74 10.75
CA GLU A 358 0.32 7.46 11.15
C GLU A 358 1.34 8.16 10.24
N VAL A 359 0.93 8.48 9.02
CA VAL A 359 1.78 9.09 7.99
C VAL A 359 1.02 10.19 7.22
N MET A 360 1.69 11.31 6.96
CA MET A 360 1.20 12.30 5.98
C MET A 360 2.10 12.30 4.75
N ALA A 361 1.53 12.08 3.57
CA ALA A 361 2.25 12.07 2.30
C ALA A 361 2.05 13.37 1.52
N PHE A 362 3.13 13.83 0.90
CA PHE A 362 3.21 15.01 0.05
C PHE A 362 3.89 14.61 -1.26
N PHE A 363 3.88 15.51 -2.25
CA PHE A 363 4.57 15.25 -3.51
C PHE A 363 6.06 14.90 -3.34
N ASP A 364 6.74 15.53 -2.38
CA ASP A 364 8.19 15.51 -2.18
C ASP A 364 8.66 14.72 -0.96
N GLY A 365 7.78 13.92 -0.36
CA GLY A 365 8.13 13.07 0.77
C GLY A 365 6.96 12.88 1.73
N ARG A 366 7.28 12.43 2.94
CA ARG A 366 6.30 12.10 3.97
C ARG A 366 6.72 12.56 5.36
N LEU A 367 5.74 12.84 6.20
CA LEU A 367 5.93 12.98 7.63
C LEU A 367 5.49 11.69 8.33
N VAL A 368 6.44 11.09 9.04
CA VAL A 368 6.25 9.84 9.77
C VAL A 368 6.03 10.14 11.24
N PHE A 369 4.92 9.65 11.80
CA PHE A 369 4.59 9.81 13.21
C PHE A 369 4.69 8.50 13.99
N ASP A 370 4.55 7.38 13.29
CA ASP A 370 4.65 6.05 13.87
C ASP A 370 6.09 5.69 14.25
N GLY A 371 6.24 5.10 15.43
CA GLY A 371 7.51 4.63 15.96
C GLY A 371 8.02 3.38 15.24
N ASN A 372 7.14 2.57 14.64
CA ASN A 372 7.53 1.32 13.99
C ASN A 372 7.91 1.48 12.51
N ASP A 373 7.65 2.63 11.90
CA ASP A 373 8.09 2.92 10.53
C ASP A 373 9.62 2.75 10.36
N PRO A 374 10.09 2.21 9.23
CA PRO A 374 11.51 2.06 8.93
C PRO A 374 12.33 3.35 9.12
N ALA A 375 11.80 4.52 8.77
CA ALA A 375 12.50 5.80 8.95
C ALA A 375 12.73 6.11 10.44
N ALA A 376 11.77 5.79 11.30
CA ALA A 376 11.87 5.95 12.75
C ALA A 376 12.89 4.95 13.36
N GLN A 377 12.91 3.71 12.88
CA GLN A 377 13.88 2.69 13.28
C GLN A 377 15.31 3.09 12.89
N VAL A 378 15.52 3.56 11.65
CA VAL A 378 16.83 4.05 11.20
C VAL A 378 17.27 5.26 12.02
N MET A 379 16.37 6.21 12.27
CA MET A 379 16.66 7.36 13.13
C MET A 379 17.15 6.93 14.52
N ARG A 380 16.49 5.93 15.15
CA ARG A 380 16.92 5.39 16.44
C ARG A 380 18.24 4.66 16.38
N LEU A 381 18.54 3.94 15.29
CA LEU A 381 19.86 3.32 15.08
C LEU A 381 20.96 4.38 14.96
N TYR A 382 20.73 5.47 14.22
CA TYR A 382 21.65 6.60 14.14
C TYR A 382 21.92 7.21 15.53
N GLN A 383 20.86 7.41 16.33
CA GLN A 383 21.01 7.90 17.71
C GLN A 383 21.78 6.90 18.58
N ALA A 384 21.50 5.60 18.50
CA ALA A 384 22.12 4.57 19.33
C ALA A 384 23.57 4.26 18.92
N ALA A 385 23.90 4.35 17.64
CA ALA A 385 25.22 4.02 17.09
C ALA A 385 26.14 5.23 17.03
N LEU A 386 25.61 6.40 16.67
CA LEU A 386 26.38 7.61 16.37
C LEU A 386 25.98 8.79 17.26
N GLY A 387 24.94 8.71 18.09
CA GLY A 387 24.56 9.81 19.00
C GLY A 387 24.12 11.08 18.28
N ARG A 388 23.63 10.97 17.06
CA ARG A 388 23.05 12.07 16.26
C ARG A 388 21.85 11.54 15.49
N LEU A 389 20.96 12.44 15.07
CA LEU A 389 19.93 12.12 14.09
C LEU A 389 20.57 11.95 12.69
N PRO A 390 19.95 11.16 11.80
CA PRO A 390 20.39 11.08 10.42
C PRO A 390 20.15 12.41 9.71
N ASP A 391 21.03 12.76 8.76
CA ASP A 391 20.66 13.66 7.69
C ASP A 391 19.68 12.93 6.73
N PRO A 392 18.78 13.65 6.03
CA PRO A 392 17.79 13.01 5.16
C PRO A 392 18.39 12.00 4.19
N VAL A 393 19.52 12.33 3.54
CA VAL A 393 20.12 11.47 2.51
C VAL A 393 20.78 10.21 3.09
N GLY A 394 21.45 10.34 4.24
CA GLY A 394 22.05 9.24 4.96
C GLY A 394 21.02 8.27 5.54
N ARG A 395 19.77 8.71 5.73
CA ARG A 395 18.66 7.84 6.17
C ARG A 395 18.14 6.97 5.03
N ASP A 396 17.96 7.54 3.85
CA ASP A 396 17.14 6.96 2.78
C ASP A 396 17.62 5.56 2.35
N SER A 397 18.93 5.36 2.17
CA SER A 397 19.47 4.05 1.76
C SER A 397 19.22 2.93 2.79
N TRP A 398 19.21 3.28 4.08
CA TRP A 398 18.94 2.33 5.16
C TRP A 398 17.43 2.07 5.29
N THR A 399 16.61 3.13 5.20
CA THR A 399 15.15 3.02 5.20
C THR A 399 14.69 2.11 4.06
N ASP A 400 15.25 2.31 2.86
CA ASP A 400 15.00 1.48 1.68
C ASP A 400 15.32 0.01 1.91
N SER A 401 16.47 -0.26 2.53
CA SER A 401 16.91 -1.63 2.81
C SER A 401 15.95 -2.32 3.79
N LEU A 402 15.51 -1.63 4.85
CA LEU A 402 14.52 -2.16 5.80
C LEU A 402 13.15 -2.38 5.15
N ALA A 403 12.67 -1.42 4.35
CA ALA A 403 11.40 -1.52 3.66
C ALA A 403 11.38 -2.72 2.68
N GLN A 404 12.55 -3.09 2.12
CA GLN A 404 12.73 -4.28 1.28
C GLN A 404 12.91 -5.59 2.09
N GLY A 405 12.77 -5.55 3.41
CA GLY A 405 12.82 -6.72 4.29
C GLY A 405 14.21 -7.08 4.82
N ALA A 406 15.21 -6.19 4.70
CA ALA A 406 16.48 -6.39 5.40
C ALA A 406 16.24 -6.43 6.92
N ALA A 407 16.97 -7.28 7.64
CA ALA A 407 16.87 -7.33 9.09
C ALA A 407 17.50 -6.06 9.70
N LEU A 408 16.85 -5.49 10.72
CA LEU A 408 17.38 -4.35 11.47
C LEU A 408 18.75 -4.62 12.10
N THR A 409 19.04 -5.88 12.44
CA THR A 409 20.37 -6.33 12.89
C THR A 409 21.44 -6.18 11.80
N SER A 410 21.09 -6.38 10.53
CA SER A 410 22.02 -6.21 9.41
C SER A 410 22.37 -4.74 9.21
N LEU A 411 21.40 -3.85 9.39
CA LEU A 411 21.65 -2.42 9.42
C LEU A 411 22.53 -2.01 10.60
N ALA A 412 22.21 -2.49 11.79
CA ALA A 412 23.03 -2.25 12.98
C ALA A 412 24.49 -2.66 12.75
N GLN A 413 24.73 -3.81 12.09
CA GLN A 413 26.07 -4.23 11.69
C GLN A 413 26.71 -3.24 10.68
N GLY A 414 25.96 -2.78 9.69
CA GLY A 414 26.41 -1.76 8.73
C GLY A 414 26.83 -0.44 9.40
N PHE A 415 26.13 0.02 10.44
CA PHE A 415 26.57 1.18 11.24
C PHE A 415 27.90 0.91 11.94
N LEU A 416 28.06 -0.28 12.53
CA LEU A 416 29.30 -0.65 13.21
C LEU A 416 30.49 -0.74 12.24
N ASP A 417 30.25 -1.20 11.02
CA ASP A 417 31.28 -1.32 9.97
C ASP A 417 31.55 0.00 9.23
N SER A 418 30.70 1.02 9.44
CA SER A 418 30.83 2.31 8.77
C SER A 418 32.14 3.02 9.12
N GLN A 419 32.73 3.69 8.14
CA GLN A 419 33.92 4.51 8.36
C GLN A 419 33.68 5.59 9.43
N GLU A 420 32.46 6.13 9.53
CA GLU A 420 32.10 7.11 10.55
C GLU A 420 32.23 6.52 11.97
N PHE A 421 31.61 5.37 12.23
CA PHE A 421 31.68 4.70 13.53
C PHE A 421 33.12 4.36 13.90
N GLN A 422 33.85 3.75 12.96
CA GLN A 422 35.25 3.36 13.16
C GLN A 422 36.15 4.57 13.42
N SER A 423 35.95 5.68 12.70
CA SER A 423 36.74 6.91 12.91
C SER A 423 36.43 7.59 14.23
N ARG A 424 35.17 7.54 14.67
CA ARG A 424 34.72 8.26 15.87
C ARG A 424 35.02 7.52 17.17
N TYR A 425 34.96 6.20 17.15
CA TYR A 425 35.05 5.38 18.37
C TYR A 425 36.22 4.39 18.37
N GLY A 426 36.80 4.10 17.19
CA GLY A 426 37.90 3.14 17.06
C GLY A 426 37.53 1.72 17.47
N ALA A 427 38.56 0.91 17.73
CA ALA A 427 38.38 -0.45 18.20
C ALA A 427 38.01 -0.47 19.70
N LEU A 428 36.72 -0.64 19.98
CA LEU A 428 36.21 -0.85 21.34
C LEU A 428 36.29 -2.34 21.74
N ASP A 429 36.67 -2.63 22.98
CA ASP A 429 36.42 -3.94 23.59
C ASP A 429 34.94 -4.08 23.99
N ASN A 430 34.52 -5.25 24.49
CA ASN A 430 33.11 -5.48 24.82
C ASN A 430 32.61 -4.53 25.92
N ALA A 431 33.45 -4.24 26.92
CA ALA A 431 33.11 -3.32 28.00
C ALA A 431 32.93 -1.88 27.49
N GLY A 432 33.89 -1.39 26.70
CA GLY A 432 33.82 -0.07 26.08
C GLY A 432 32.64 0.07 25.13
N PHE A 433 32.32 -1.00 24.38
CA PHE A 433 31.15 -1.01 23.48
C PHE A 433 29.84 -0.89 24.26
N VAL A 434 29.61 -1.72 25.28
CA VAL A 434 28.40 -1.65 26.12
C VAL A 434 28.25 -0.26 26.74
N ALA A 435 29.30 0.25 27.38
CA ALA A 435 29.26 1.58 28.01
C ALA A 435 28.93 2.68 26.99
N ARG A 436 29.50 2.60 25.78
CA ARG A 436 29.22 3.56 24.71
C ARG A 436 27.76 3.49 24.25
N THR A 437 27.23 2.29 23.99
CA THR A 437 25.83 2.14 23.54
C THR A 437 24.84 2.67 24.59
N TYR A 438 25.10 2.45 25.89
CA TYR A 438 24.33 3.04 26.98
C TYR A 438 24.31 4.57 26.91
N GLN A 439 25.47 5.19 26.74
CA GLN A 439 25.57 6.65 26.66
C GLN A 439 24.84 7.21 25.44
N LEU A 440 24.98 6.58 24.27
CA LEU A 440 24.39 7.08 23.02
C LEU A 440 22.88 6.87 22.94
N ALA A 441 22.41 5.66 23.25
CA ALA A 441 21.00 5.31 23.19
C ALA A 441 20.22 5.84 24.39
N LEU A 442 20.75 5.69 25.61
CA LEU A 442 20.00 5.95 26.84
C LEU A 442 20.39 7.27 27.52
N GLY A 443 21.52 7.87 27.13
CA GLY A 443 22.01 9.13 27.71
C GLY A 443 22.54 9.00 29.14
N ARG A 444 22.94 7.79 29.56
CA ARG A 444 23.44 7.49 30.90
C ARG A 444 24.46 6.35 30.87
N ASP A 445 25.23 6.20 31.94
CA ASP A 445 26.14 5.07 32.11
C ASP A 445 25.38 3.79 32.52
N PRO A 446 25.92 2.59 32.21
CA PRO A 446 25.36 1.34 32.72
C PRO A 446 25.56 1.23 34.23
N ASP A 447 24.54 0.72 34.94
CA ASP A 447 24.75 0.22 36.30
C ASP A 447 25.56 -1.10 36.28
N ALA A 448 26.09 -1.50 37.44
CA ALA A 448 26.96 -2.67 37.55
C ALA A 448 26.29 -3.98 37.10
N GLN A 449 24.99 -4.13 37.35
CA GLN A 449 24.24 -5.33 36.98
C GLN A 449 23.95 -5.37 35.48
N GLY A 450 23.55 -4.24 34.90
CA GLY A 450 23.35 -4.07 33.46
C GLY A 450 24.62 -4.36 32.69
N MET A 451 25.74 -3.75 33.10
CA MET A 451 27.06 -3.98 32.50
C MET A 451 27.43 -5.47 32.52
N SER A 452 27.37 -6.12 33.69
CA SER A 452 27.70 -7.54 33.83
C SER A 452 26.81 -8.45 32.98
N SER A 453 25.52 -8.11 32.86
CA SER A 453 24.55 -8.92 32.11
C SER A 453 24.82 -8.87 30.60
N TRP A 454 25.14 -7.69 30.07
CA TRP A 454 25.45 -7.54 28.64
C TRP A 454 26.80 -8.18 28.27
N LEU A 455 27.82 -8.02 29.10
CA LEU A 455 29.10 -8.69 28.91
C LEU A 455 28.95 -10.21 28.84
N ALA A 456 28.20 -10.81 29.77
CA ALA A 456 27.95 -12.24 29.76
C ALA A 456 27.23 -12.72 28.48
N ARG A 457 26.36 -11.90 27.90
CA ARG A 457 25.68 -12.22 26.62
C ARG A 457 26.62 -12.14 25.43
N LEU A 458 27.43 -11.07 25.35
CA LEU A 458 28.43 -10.91 24.28
C LEU A 458 29.47 -12.03 24.33
N ASP A 459 29.98 -12.36 25.52
CA ASP A 459 30.95 -13.44 25.72
C ASP A 459 30.31 -14.82 25.48
N GLY A 460 28.98 -14.92 25.63
CA GLY A 460 28.17 -16.10 25.30
C GLY A 460 27.80 -16.24 23.81
N GLY A 461 28.25 -15.33 22.95
CA GLY A 461 28.06 -15.41 21.49
C GLY A 461 27.03 -14.47 20.88
N MET A 462 26.38 -13.60 21.67
CA MET A 462 25.58 -12.50 21.12
C MET A 462 26.48 -11.54 20.34
N SER A 463 26.03 -11.12 19.16
CA SER A 463 26.73 -10.13 18.35
C SER A 463 26.54 -8.70 18.89
N ARG A 464 27.48 -7.82 18.56
CA ARG A 464 27.36 -6.39 18.87
C ARG A 464 26.21 -5.72 18.13
N ALA A 465 25.87 -6.21 16.94
CA ALA A 465 24.73 -5.74 16.16
C ALA A 465 23.39 -6.06 16.83
N GLU A 466 23.24 -7.28 17.38
CA GLU A 466 22.05 -7.65 18.18
C GLU A 466 21.92 -6.79 19.44
N LEU A 467 23.05 -6.51 20.12
CA LEU A 467 23.04 -5.59 21.27
C LEU A 467 22.58 -4.19 20.84
N LEU A 468 23.21 -3.63 19.80
CA LEU A 468 22.88 -2.29 19.31
C LEU A 468 21.40 -2.17 18.91
N GLN A 469 20.87 -3.16 18.19
CA GLN A 469 19.44 -3.22 17.86
C GLN A 469 18.59 -3.21 19.13
N GLY A 470 18.93 -4.04 20.13
CA GLY A 470 18.18 -4.11 21.39
C GLY A 470 18.14 -2.78 22.15
N PHE A 471 19.23 -2.00 22.13
CA PHE A 471 19.24 -0.65 22.69
C PHE A 471 18.45 0.35 21.83
N SER A 472 18.60 0.30 20.50
CA SER A 472 17.88 1.15 19.56
C SER A 472 16.37 1.05 19.76
N GLU A 473 15.87 -0.18 19.86
CA GLU A 473 14.43 -0.45 19.96
C GLU A 473 13.94 -0.60 21.41
N SER A 474 14.78 -0.30 22.39
CA SER A 474 14.36 -0.30 23.79
C SER A 474 13.29 0.75 24.05
N VAL A 475 12.37 0.45 24.98
CA VAL A 475 11.34 1.41 25.44
C VAL A 475 11.95 2.75 25.86
N GLU A 476 13.12 2.71 26.51
CA GLU A 476 13.81 3.92 26.96
C GLU A 476 14.35 4.77 25.78
N ASN A 477 14.97 4.15 24.76
CA ASN A 477 15.43 4.90 23.59
C ASN A 477 14.25 5.40 22.72
N ARG A 478 13.21 4.58 22.55
CA ARG A 478 11.96 4.99 21.88
C ARG A 478 11.37 6.24 22.55
N GLY A 479 11.30 6.25 23.88
CA GLY A 479 10.86 7.42 24.65
C GLY A 479 11.73 8.65 24.47
N ARG A 480 13.05 8.50 24.25
CA ARG A 480 13.96 9.63 23.97
C ARG A 480 13.76 10.22 22.58
N THR A 481 13.31 9.41 21.61
CA THR A 481 13.07 9.86 20.23
C THR A 481 11.63 10.27 19.94
N ASP A 482 10.69 10.02 20.85
CA ASP A 482 9.27 10.37 20.69
C ASP A 482 9.03 11.88 20.47
N GLY A 483 9.90 12.72 21.03
CA GLY A 483 9.87 14.16 20.80
C GLY A 483 10.04 14.57 19.33
N VAL A 484 10.80 13.80 18.55
CA VAL A 484 10.96 14.03 17.10
C VAL A 484 9.73 13.51 16.35
N LEU A 485 9.28 12.30 16.66
CA LEU A 485 8.13 11.68 16.00
C LEU A 485 6.82 12.44 16.25
N SER A 486 6.65 13.02 17.44
CA SER A 486 5.51 13.90 17.75
C SER A 486 5.48 15.23 16.98
N GLN A 487 6.52 15.55 16.20
CA GLN A 487 6.52 16.68 15.28
C GLN A 487 6.40 16.24 13.81
N GLY A 488 6.46 14.92 13.56
CA GLY A 488 6.61 14.31 12.25
C GLY A 488 8.07 14.24 11.85
N LEU A 489 8.60 13.03 11.70
CA LEU A 489 9.91 12.80 11.10
C LEU A 489 9.78 12.97 9.58
N TRP A 490 10.41 14.02 9.04
CA TRP A 490 10.46 14.24 7.60
C TRP A 490 11.32 13.19 6.90
N ASP A 491 10.69 12.41 6.02
CA ASP A 491 11.28 11.40 5.16
C ASP A 491 11.11 11.82 3.70
N ALA A 492 12.16 12.39 3.13
CA ALA A 492 12.12 13.04 1.81
C ALA A 492 11.99 11.99 0.69
N ASP A 493 11.26 12.32 -0.37
CA ASP A 493 11.35 11.55 -1.60
C ASP A 493 12.72 11.80 -2.24
N ARG A 494 13.53 10.74 -2.31
CA ARG A 494 14.89 10.81 -2.80
C ARG A 494 14.97 11.22 -4.27
N GLN A 495 14.08 10.71 -5.11
CA GLN A 495 14.07 11.02 -6.54
C GLN A 495 13.77 12.49 -6.75
N VAL A 496 12.75 13.00 -6.08
CA VAL A 496 12.37 14.42 -6.12
C VAL A 496 13.49 15.30 -5.56
N ALA A 497 14.13 14.91 -4.45
CA ALA A 497 15.26 15.63 -3.86
C ALA A 497 16.50 15.64 -4.78
N ASP A 498 16.81 14.52 -5.43
CA ASP A 498 17.91 14.40 -6.38
C ASP A 498 17.69 15.28 -7.61
N ILE A 499 16.46 15.32 -8.14
CA ILE A 499 16.10 16.21 -9.26
C ILE A 499 16.21 17.68 -8.85
N ALA A 500 15.76 18.06 -7.66
CA ALA A 500 15.90 19.41 -7.15
C ALA A 500 17.38 19.84 -7.02
N ARG A 501 18.25 18.92 -6.61
CA ARG A 501 19.71 19.13 -6.57
C ARG A 501 20.32 19.26 -7.97
N LEU A 502 19.87 18.46 -8.95
CA LEU A 502 20.29 18.62 -10.34
C LEU A 502 19.94 20.01 -10.89
N TYR A 503 18.75 20.52 -10.56
CA TYR A 503 18.33 21.88 -10.90
C TYR A 503 19.27 22.92 -10.33
N GLN A 504 19.54 22.85 -9.02
CA GLN A 504 20.42 23.80 -8.35
C GLN A 504 21.83 23.71 -8.94
N ALA A 505 22.35 22.51 -9.20
CA ALA A 505 23.68 22.30 -9.76
C ALA A 505 23.82 22.86 -11.20
N ALA A 506 22.85 22.59 -12.07
CA ALA A 506 22.89 23.01 -13.47
C ALA A 506 22.53 24.49 -13.66
N LEU A 507 21.49 24.97 -12.98
CA LEU A 507 20.89 26.29 -13.22
C LEU A 507 21.22 27.34 -12.15
N GLY A 508 21.79 26.93 -11.01
CA GLY A 508 22.13 27.84 -9.91
C GLY A 508 20.91 28.43 -9.21
N ARG A 509 19.76 27.74 -9.28
CA ARG A 509 18.51 28.10 -8.61
C ARG A 509 17.72 26.85 -8.27
N ALA A 510 16.85 26.94 -7.26
CA ALA A 510 15.86 25.90 -6.99
C ALA A 510 14.87 25.76 -8.17
N PRO A 511 14.30 24.55 -8.38
CA PRO A 511 13.21 24.38 -9.32
C PRO A 511 11.95 25.14 -8.87
N ASP A 512 11.02 25.36 -9.79
CA ASP A 512 9.62 25.63 -9.46
C ASP A 512 8.84 24.30 -9.39
N ALA A 513 7.61 24.34 -8.87
CA ALA A 513 6.79 23.15 -8.64
C ALA A 513 6.47 22.38 -9.94
N ASP A 514 6.18 23.10 -11.03
CA ASP A 514 5.81 22.48 -12.31
C ASP A 514 7.02 21.86 -13.01
N GLY A 515 8.17 22.53 -12.96
CA GLY A 515 9.44 21.99 -13.42
C GLY A 515 9.80 20.72 -12.67
N LEU A 516 9.71 20.72 -11.34
CA LEU A 516 10.02 19.54 -10.54
C LEU A 516 9.07 18.37 -10.85
N ARG A 517 7.76 18.62 -11.00
CA ARG A 517 6.79 17.61 -11.46
C ARG A 517 7.12 17.05 -12.84
N PHE A 518 7.50 17.92 -13.77
CA PHE A 518 7.84 17.51 -15.13
C PHE A 518 8.99 16.50 -15.15
N TRP A 519 10.09 16.80 -14.44
CA TRP A 519 11.25 15.91 -14.42
C TRP A 519 11.04 14.66 -13.57
N ASP A 520 10.26 14.76 -12.51
CA ASP A 520 9.90 13.58 -11.72
C ASP A 520 9.08 12.59 -12.57
N GLY A 521 8.13 13.10 -13.37
CA GLY A 521 7.40 12.27 -14.34
C GLY A 521 8.31 11.63 -15.41
N LYS A 522 9.42 12.29 -15.77
CA LYS A 522 10.44 11.70 -16.67
C LYS A 522 11.20 10.56 -16.00
N ALA A 523 11.59 10.75 -14.73
CA ALA A 523 12.24 9.71 -13.96
C ALA A 523 11.31 8.50 -13.72
N ASP A 524 10.02 8.75 -13.42
CA ASP A 524 8.98 7.72 -13.30
C ASP A 524 8.77 6.93 -14.61
N ALA A 525 9.00 7.57 -15.76
CA ALA A 525 8.98 6.93 -17.08
C ALA A 525 10.26 6.14 -17.41
N GLY A 526 11.23 6.08 -16.48
CA GLY A 526 12.47 5.32 -16.59
C GLY A 526 13.68 6.11 -17.09
N GLU A 527 13.58 7.44 -17.25
CA GLU A 527 14.75 8.25 -17.57
C GLU A 527 15.69 8.37 -16.36
N SER A 528 16.99 8.14 -16.58
CA SER A 528 17.99 8.28 -15.52
C SER A 528 18.27 9.74 -15.16
N LEU A 529 18.74 9.97 -13.92
CA LEU A 529 19.19 11.29 -13.47
C LEU A 529 20.25 11.93 -14.39
N ALA A 530 21.11 11.12 -15.02
CA ALA A 530 22.09 11.61 -15.99
C ALA A 530 21.43 12.10 -17.30
N GLN A 531 20.40 11.41 -17.78
CA GLN A 531 19.62 11.85 -18.95
C GLN A 531 18.82 13.11 -18.66
N ILE A 532 18.25 13.22 -17.44
CA ILE A 532 17.58 14.43 -16.97
C ILE A 532 18.56 15.60 -16.91
N ALA A 533 19.74 15.41 -16.30
CA ALA A 533 20.79 16.42 -16.24
C ALA A 533 21.25 16.87 -17.64
N ASP A 534 21.34 15.94 -18.59
CA ASP A 534 21.67 16.24 -19.99
C ASP A 534 20.62 17.14 -20.64
N GLN A 535 19.35 16.81 -20.50
CA GLN A 535 18.27 17.64 -21.04
C GLN A 535 18.19 19.03 -20.35
N ILE A 536 18.44 19.12 -19.04
CA ILE A 536 18.49 20.42 -18.35
C ILE A 536 19.63 21.27 -18.91
N THR A 537 20.84 20.71 -19.08
CA THR A 537 22.01 21.45 -19.59
C THR A 537 21.90 21.80 -21.08
N GLN A 538 21.07 21.08 -21.84
CA GLN A 538 20.74 21.39 -23.25
C GLN A 538 19.49 22.25 -23.40
N SER A 539 18.83 22.61 -22.31
CA SER A 539 17.59 23.38 -22.35
C SER A 539 17.79 24.81 -22.88
N ASN A 540 16.72 25.38 -23.42
CA ASN A 540 16.69 26.80 -23.79
C ASN A 540 16.94 27.70 -22.57
N GLU A 541 16.45 27.31 -21.38
CA GLU A 541 16.71 28.05 -20.15
C GLU A 541 18.21 28.11 -19.84
N PHE A 542 18.90 26.96 -19.85
CA PHE A 542 20.34 26.91 -19.59
C PHE A 542 21.10 27.80 -20.57
N SER A 543 20.78 27.70 -21.87
CA SER A 543 21.42 28.49 -22.92
C SER A 543 21.19 30.00 -22.79
N LEU A 544 20.01 30.41 -22.32
CA LEU A 544 19.69 31.82 -22.05
C LEU A 544 20.38 32.34 -20.79
N ARG A 545 20.47 31.51 -19.74
CA ARG A 545 21.08 31.89 -18.46
C ARG A 545 22.60 31.93 -18.56
N PHE A 546 23.18 31.02 -19.34
CA PHE A 546 24.63 30.87 -19.49
C PHE A 546 25.01 30.72 -20.99
N PRO A 547 25.06 31.84 -21.73
CA PRO A 547 25.37 31.81 -23.16
C PRO A 547 26.85 31.52 -23.43
N ASN A 548 27.13 30.62 -24.38
CA ASN A 548 28.48 30.30 -24.89
C ASN A 548 29.51 29.88 -23.82
N VAL A 549 29.08 29.14 -22.80
CA VAL A 549 29.93 28.68 -21.70
C VAL A 549 30.95 27.65 -22.20
N SER A 550 32.25 27.94 -22.01
CA SER A 550 33.33 26.98 -22.24
C SER A 550 33.32 25.86 -21.18
N ASP A 551 34.01 24.74 -21.38
CA ASP A 551 34.04 23.68 -20.36
C ASP A 551 34.69 24.14 -19.04
N ALA A 552 35.70 25.01 -19.11
CA ALA A 552 36.32 25.61 -17.92
C ALA A 552 35.34 26.51 -17.17
N ASP A 553 34.58 27.33 -17.90
CA ASP A 553 33.57 28.20 -17.28
C ASP A 553 32.39 27.39 -16.75
N PHE A 554 32.05 26.27 -17.41
CA PHE A 554 31.02 25.34 -16.95
C PHE A 554 31.40 24.70 -15.61
N VAL A 555 32.62 24.16 -15.49
CA VAL A 555 33.10 23.56 -14.24
C VAL A 555 33.05 24.59 -13.10
N ARG A 556 33.57 25.81 -13.33
CA ARG A 556 33.52 26.89 -12.32
C ARG A 556 32.09 27.27 -11.92
N LEU A 557 31.18 27.29 -12.89
CA LEU A 557 29.76 27.54 -12.66
C LEU A 557 29.13 26.46 -11.80
N VAL A 558 29.40 25.17 -12.06
CA VAL A 558 28.86 24.08 -11.23
C VAL A 558 29.41 24.15 -9.80
N TYR A 559 30.71 24.46 -9.61
CA TYR A 559 31.27 24.73 -8.28
C TYR A 559 30.55 25.88 -7.55
N GLN A 560 30.30 26.98 -8.24
CA GLN A 560 29.61 28.12 -7.65
C GLN A 560 28.16 27.79 -7.30
N ASN A 561 27.45 27.09 -8.18
CA ASN A 561 26.05 26.72 -8.03
C ASN A 561 25.81 25.72 -6.89
N THR A 562 26.77 24.82 -6.67
CA THR A 562 26.65 23.73 -5.69
C THR A 562 27.32 24.07 -4.37
N LEU A 563 28.59 24.45 -4.41
CA LEU A 563 29.41 24.62 -3.21
C LEU A 563 29.52 26.08 -2.76
N GLY A 564 28.95 27.02 -3.53
CA GLY A 564 28.98 28.45 -3.22
C GLY A 564 30.38 29.07 -3.23
N ARG A 565 31.36 28.38 -3.81
CA ARG A 565 32.78 28.76 -3.80
C ARG A 565 33.43 28.52 -5.16
N PRO A 566 34.56 29.19 -5.47
CA PRO A 566 35.33 28.90 -6.68
C PRO A 566 35.93 27.49 -6.64
N ALA A 567 36.14 26.91 -7.83
CA ALA A 567 36.96 25.72 -8.00
C ALA A 567 38.41 26.01 -7.57
N ASP A 568 39.02 25.11 -6.79
CA ASP A 568 40.46 25.14 -6.63
C ASP A 568 41.17 24.60 -7.88
N ALA A 569 42.46 24.91 -8.02
CA ALA A 569 43.21 24.58 -9.24
C ALA A 569 43.31 23.07 -9.50
N MET A 570 43.32 22.23 -8.47
CA MET A 570 43.38 20.77 -8.62
C MET A 570 42.02 20.20 -9.02
N GLY A 571 40.95 20.67 -8.37
CA GLY A 571 39.57 20.29 -8.68
C GLY A 571 39.18 20.67 -10.11
N GLU A 572 39.48 21.90 -10.53
CA GLU A 572 39.19 22.34 -11.91
C GLU A 572 39.94 21.50 -12.94
N ALA A 573 41.23 21.24 -12.71
CA ALA A 573 42.04 20.41 -13.60
C ALA A 573 41.54 18.96 -13.68
N PHE A 574 41.08 18.39 -12.55
CA PHE A 574 40.51 17.05 -12.51
C PHE A 574 39.29 16.92 -13.42
N TRP A 575 38.33 17.83 -13.31
CA TRP A 575 37.10 17.77 -14.13
C TRP A 575 37.39 18.01 -15.61
N LEU A 576 38.26 18.97 -15.94
CA LEU A 576 38.63 19.25 -17.33
C LEU A 576 39.35 18.08 -17.98
N ASP A 577 40.22 17.38 -17.25
CA ASP A 577 40.85 16.16 -17.74
C ASP A 577 39.82 15.05 -18.00
N HIS A 578 38.86 14.85 -17.10
CA HIS A 578 37.80 13.84 -17.31
C HIS A 578 36.89 14.21 -18.50
N MET A 579 36.56 15.49 -18.66
CA MET A 579 35.76 15.96 -19.81
C MET A 579 36.50 15.81 -21.14
N ALA A 580 37.83 15.95 -21.14
CA ALA A 580 38.66 15.64 -22.30
C ALA A 580 38.69 14.13 -22.64
N HIS A 581 38.31 13.27 -21.68
CA HIS A 581 38.21 11.82 -21.82
C HIS A 581 36.74 11.35 -21.75
N ASP A 582 35.87 11.99 -22.54
CA ASP A 582 34.48 11.63 -22.78
C ASP A 582 33.50 11.80 -21.59
N MET A 583 33.91 12.41 -20.48
CA MET A 583 32.94 12.80 -19.45
C MET A 583 32.05 13.94 -19.95
N THR A 584 30.73 13.73 -19.93
CA THR A 584 29.78 14.75 -20.37
C THR A 584 29.53 15.81 -19.30
N ARG A 585 29.04 16.99 -19.72
CA ARG A 585 28.55 18.02 -18.79
C ARG A 585 27.47 17.52 -17.85
N SER A 586 26.59 16.64 -18.33
CA SER A 586 25.57 15.99 -17.50
C SER A 586 26.18 15.11 -16.42
N GLN A 587 27.22 14.34 -16.72
CA GLN A 587 27.94 13.55 -15.72
C GLN A 587 28.65 14.42 -14.68
N VAL A 588 29.22 15.56 -15.08
CA VAL A 588 29.77 16.53 -14.12
C VAL A 588 28.66 17.02 -13.17
N VAL A 589 27.53 17.48 -13.71
CA VAL A 589 26.39 17.96 -12.90
C VAL A 589 25.88 16.87 -11.96
N THR A 590 25.69 15.64 -12.44
CA THR A 590 25.23 14.52 -11.61
C THR A 590 26.22 14.21 -10.48
N ASN A 591 27.53 14.18 -10.77
CA ASN A 591 28.54 13.90 -9.74
C ASN A 591 28.57 14.99 -8.64
N PHE A 592 28.45 16.26 -9.00
CA PHE A 592 28.33 17.33 -8.02
C PHE A 592 27.03 17.25 -7.24
N ALA A 593 25.90 16.99 -7.93
CA ALA A 593 24.58 16.88 -7.33
C ALA A 593 24.51 15.76 -6.27
N SER A 594 25.25 14.67 -6.45
CA SER A 594 25.32 13.56 -5.49
C SER A 594 26.52 13.64 -4.52
N SER A 595 27.34 14.68 -4.60
CA SER A 595 28.55 14.79 -3.77
C SER A 595 28.21 15.03 -2.30
N THR A 596 28.91 14.36 -1.36
CA THR A 596 28.68 14.52 0.09
C THR A 596 28.71 15.99 0.53
N GLU A 597 29.62 16.80 -0.03
CA GLU A 597 29.70 18.23 0.27
C GLU A 597 28.42 18.96 -0.15
N PHE A 598 27.92 18.70 -1.36
CA PHE A 598 26.70 19.37 -1.82
C PHE A 598 25.45 18.87 -1.11
N LEU A 599 25.36 17.59 -0.75
CA LEU A 599 24.25 17.08 0.07
C LEU A 599 24.13 17.84 1.40
N GLN A 600 25.27 18.20 2.00
CA GLN A 600 25.32 19.00 3.23
C GLN A 600 24.94 20.47 2.97
N VAL A 601 25.45 21.06 1.89
CA VAL A 601 25.15 22.47 1.55
C VAL A 601 23.70 22.65 1.14
N SER A 602 23.12 21.68 0.43
CA SER A 602 21.73 21.71 -0.05
C SER A 602 20.72 21.29 1.01
N HIS A 603 21.11 21.08 2.26
CA HIS A 603 20.21 20.58 3.31
C HIS A 603 18.95 21.44 3.45
N SER A 604 19.11 22.77 3.43
CA SER A 604 17.99 23.71 3.53
C SER A 604 17.02 23.62 2.35
N LEU A 605 17.44 23.05 1.21
CA LEU A 605 16.55 22.81 0.07
C LEU A 605 15.58 21.67 0.36
N THR A 606 15.93 20.71 1.23
CA THR A 606 15.22 19.42 1.36
C THR A 606 14.79 19.05 2.79
N GLU A 607 15.26 19.76 3.82
CA GLU A 607 15.12 19.41 5.25
C GLU A 607 13.67 19.41 5.78
N ASN A 608 12.72 20.02 5.07
CA ASN A 608 11.30 20.02 5.44
C ASN A 608 10.42 20.19 4.18
N GLY A 609 10.72 19.41 3.15
CA GLY A 609 10.18 19.61 1.81
C GLY A 609 11.02 20.55 0.96
N ILE A 610 10.78 20.51 -0.35
CA ILE A 610 11.49 21.29 -1.35
C ILE A 610 11.14 22.76 -1.23
N THR A 611 12.16 23.58 -1.01
CA THR A 611 12.02 25.04 -1.07
C THR A 611 12.05 25.51 -2.52
N PHE A 612 11.01 26.22 -2.96
CA PHE A 612 10.91 26.77 -4.32
C PHE A 612 11.58 28.14 -4.46
N ALA A 613 11.98 28.48 -5.69
CA ALA A 613 12.63 29.75 -6.05
C ALA A 613 11.70 30.97 -6.07
#